data_AF-A0A8B6H7D0-F1
#
_entry.id   AF-A0A8B6H7D0-F1
#
_cell.length_a   1.000
_cell.length_b   1.000
_cell.length_c   1.000
_cell.angle_alpha   90.00
_cell.angle_beta   90.00
_cell.angle_gamma   90.00
#
_symmetry.space_group_name_H-M   'P 1'
#
loop_
_entity.id
_entity.type
_entity.pdbx_description
1 polymer ?
#
loop_
_entity_poly.entity_id
_entity_poly.type
_entity_poly.pdbx_seq_one_letter_code
_entity_poly.pdbx_strand_id
1 'polypeptide(L)' 'VTCLFCKNAVNITDCLGTTAVCDDSLEECYLDRHVKEDLTAVFTAGCRSRQ' A
#
# COMPACT_ATOMS: atom_id res chain seq x y z
N VAL A 1 -11.98 -5.71 -5.54
CA VAL A 1 -10.80 -5.54 -6.43
C VAL A 1 -9.60 -6.21 -5.77
N THR A 2 -8.63 -6.68 -6.55
CA THR A 2 -7.36 -7.15 -5.99
C THR A 2 -6.34 -6.02 -6.09
N CYS A 3 -5.76 -5.62 -4.96
CA CYS A 3 -4.76 -4.56 -4.86
C CYS A 3 -3.41 -5.11 -4.40
N LEU A 4 -2.33 -4.40 -4.70
CA LEU A 4 -1.03 -4.65 -4.07
C LEU A 4 -1.13 -4.44 -2.56
N PHE A 5 -0.40 -5.23 -1.79
CA PHE A 5 -0.37 -5.15 -0.34
C PHE A 5 1.06 -5.14 0.18
N CYS A 6 1.38 -4.14 1.00
CA CYS A 6 2.63 -4.09 1.77
C CYS A 6 2.50 -3.10 2.92
N LYS A 7 3.29 -3.30 3.98
CA LYS A 7 3.33 -2.41 5.13
C LYS A 7 4.77 -2.02 5.44
N ASN A 8 5.07 -0.73 5.34
CA ASN A 8 6.40 -0.17 5.60
C ASN A 8 7.53 -0.84 4.78
N ALA A 9 7.27 -1.20 3.53
CA ALA A 9 8.26 -1.78 2.63
C ALA A 9 9.36 -0.75 2.31
N VAL A 10 10.62 -1.16 2.32
CA VAL A 10 11.75 -0.25 1.98
C VAL A 10 11.83 -0.05 0.47
N ASN A 11 11.56 -1.09 -0.32
CA ASN A 11 11.49 -1.01 -1.78
C ASN A 11 10.05 -1.24 -2.26
N ILE A 12 9.63 -0.46 -3.26
CA ILE A 12 8.31 -0.63 -3.87
C ILE A 12 8.13 -2.02 -4.50
N THR A 13 9.21 -2.65 -4.95
CA THR A 13 9.21 -4.00 -5.52
C THR A 13 8.77 -5.05 -4.50
N ASP A 14 9.00 -4.80 -3.21
CA ASP A 14 8.59 -5.72 -2.14
C ASP A 14 7.05 -5.78 -2.04
N CYS A 15 6.34 -4.78 -2.55
CA CYS A 15 4.87 -4.75 -2.64
C CYS A 15 4.32 -5.58 -3.81
N LEU A 16 5.15 -5.93 -4.82
CA LEU A 16 4.69 -6.66 -6.01
C LEU A 16 4.39 -8.14 -5.74
N GLY A 17 4.91 -8.70 -4.64
CA GLY A 17 4.78 -10.12 -4.30
C GLY A 17 3.53 -10.46 -3.48
N THR A 18 2.78 -9.47 -3.00
CA THR A 18 1.64 -9.69 -2.10
C THR A 18 0.44 -8.86 -2.55
N THR A 19 -0.74 -9.47 -2.49
CA THR A 19 -2.00 -8.82 -2.86
C THR A 19 -3.05 -8.96 -1.75
N ALA A 20 -3.96 -8.02 -1.67
CA ALA A 20 -5.15 -8.06 -0.82
C ALA A 20 -6.42 -7.94 -1.67
N VAL A 21 -7.49 -8.62 -1.23
CA VAL A 21 -8.83 -8.48 -1.82
C VAL A 21 -9.57 -7.39 -1.05
N CYS A 22 -9.93 -6.31 -1.74
CA CYS A 22 -10.68 -5.18 -1.21
C CYS A 22 -12.15 -5.25 -1.62
N ASP A 23 -13.02 -4.67 -0.80
CA ASP A 23 -14.43 -4.49 -1.12
C ASP A 23 -14.60 -3.41 -2.22
N ASP A 24 -15.04 -3.82 -3.40
CA ASP A 24 -15.23 -2.92 -4.55
C ASP A 24 -16.26 -1.82 -4.34
N SER A 25 -17.17 -2.01 -3.40
CA SER A 25 -18.25 -1.06 -3.12
C SER A 25 -17.81 0.08 -2.19
N LEU A 26 -16.83 -0.18 -1.30
CA LEU A 26 -16.44 0.75 -0.23
C LEU A 26 -14.97 1.17 -0.29
N GLU A 27 -14.12 0.40 -0.96
CA GLU A 27 -12.66 0.56 -0.91
C GLU A 27 -12.04 0.81 -2.28
N GLU A 28 -10.83 1.38 -2.26
CA GLU A 28 -9.96 1.55 -3.42
C GLU A 28 -8.52 1.12 -3.11
N CYS A 29 -7.75 0.80 -4.15
CA CYS A 29 -6.32 0.56 -4.00
C CYS A 29 -5.61 1.87 -3.68
N TYR A 30 -4.67 1.84 -2.74
CA TYR A 30 -3.79 2.97 -2.49
C TYR A 30 -2.32 2.55 -2.40
N LEU A 31 -1.45 3.52 -2.62
CA LEU A 31 -0.01 3.43 -2.41
C LEU A 31 0.47 4.74 -1.79
N ASP A 32 0.96 4.67 -0.56
CA ASP A 32 1.56 5.80 0.13
C ASP A 32 3.07 5.61 0.24
N ARG A 33 3.79 6.72 0.02
CA ARG A 33 5.21 6.84 0.32
C ARG A 33 5.38 7.76 1.52
N HIS A 34 5.93 7.23 2.61
CA HIS A 34 6.23 7.98 3.81
C HIS A 34 7.75 8.17 3.94
N VAL A 35 8.20 9.40 4.16
CA VAL A 35 9.62 9.71 4.42
C VAL A 35 9.78 9.95 5.91
N LYS A 36 10.68 9.18 6.53
CA LYS A 36 11.00 9.27 7.95
C LYS A 36 11.99 10.41 8.24
N GLU A 37 12.14 10.74 9.52
CA GLU A 37 13.09 11.77 9.98
C GLU A 37 14.55 11.46 9.61
N ASP A 38 14.90 10.17 9.52
CA ASP A 38 16.23 9.69 9.09
C ASP A 38 16.42 9.72 7.56
N LEU A 39 15.51 10.38 6.83
CA LEU A 39 15.46 10.50 5.36
C LEU A 39 15.26 9.18 4.61
N THR A 40 14.96 8.09 5.31
CA THR A 40 14.56 6.84 4.65
C THR A 40 13.11 6.93 4.18
N ALA A 41 12.81 6.28 3.06
CA ALA A 41 11.45 6.17 2.55
C ALA A 41 10.91 4.77 2.79
N VAL A 42 9.63 4.68 3.13
CA VAL A 42 8.88 3.42 3.20
C VAL A 42 7.59 3.54 2.40
N PHE A 43 7.14 2.39 1.89
CA PHE A 43 5.96 2.25 1.06
C PHE A 43 4.91 1.41 1.80
N THR A 44 3.66 1.85 1.74
CA THR A 44 2.51 1.09 2.23
C THR A 44 1.47 1.06 1.13
N ALA A 45 0.99 -0.13 0.81
CA ALA A 45 -0.04 -0.34 -0.20
C ALA A 45 -1.12 -1.26 0.35
N GLY A 46 -2.35 -1.05 -0.10
CA GLY A 46 -3.47 -1.89 0.32
C GLY A 46 -4.82 -1.32 -0.10
N CYS A 47 -5.84 -1.68 0.68
CA CYS A 47 -7.20 -1.19 0.56
C CYS A 47 -7.41 0.00 1.50
N ARG A 48 -8.01 1.09 1.02
CA ARG A 48 -8.51 2.17 1.89
C ARG A 48 -9.94 2.51 1.55
N SER A 49 -10.67 3.01 2.54
CA SER A 49 -12.03 3.53 2.36
C SER A 49 -12.02 4.69 1.36
N ARG A 50 -13.08 4.77 0.54
CA ARG A 50 -13.35 5.94 -0.33
C ARG A 50 -13.98 7.12 0.42
N GLN A 51 -14.33 6.95 1.69
CA GLN A 51 -15.02 7.95 2.53
C GLN A 51 -14.06 8.91 3.24
#